data_AF-M2NBN8-F1
#
_entry.id   AF-M2NBN8-F1
#
_cell.length_a   1.000
_cell.length_b   1.000
_cell.length_c   1.000
_cell.angle_alpha   90.00
_cell.angle_beta   90.00
_cell.angle_gamma   90.00
#
_symmetry.space_group_name_H-M   'P 1'
#
loop_
_entity.id
_entity.type
_entity.pdbx_description
1 polymer ?
#
loop_
_entity_poly.entity_id
_entity_poly.type
_entity_poly.pdbx_seq_one_letter_code
_entity_poly.pdbx_strand_id
1 'polypeptide(L)'
;LSTGLPHPFRGVNIGSWLVLEKWMTPDVFSGTNTTDQFTFDSIENGKAKLQHHWETFFTENDMAQIATWGLNAVRIPIGYWAYDNTGTRYISGADAYLEQAIGWARKHGIKVLVDCHGSPGSQNGFDNSGQAGSINWQSGDNLQRSIDILVTMAKKYGSVDYADVVFALEIVNEPASWAPNDFSVTQQWAQQAYSAVKGASTNPNLIVVMHDSFEGPALWQTIGAAINGPNTTYTDSHFALDVHLYQNMMPDDSKLTQPQHINKACSDWSTTEFLSPDSHLPVFVGEFSAATNICVNPDNSTIGGSECTIDGCQCLSNVPMEDWSAGAKVWTRKFFEAQMLTFERHGAGWFLWSYKVPDGGAWS
;
A
#
# COMPACT_ATOMS: atom_id res chain seq x y z
N LEU A 1 -17.82 12.53 7.16
CA LEU A 1 -17.15 11.80 8.25
C LEU A 1 -17.51 12.51 9.54
N SER A 2 -18.38 11.92 10.36
CA SER A 2 -18.69 12.50 11.69
C SER A 2 -17.74 12.00 12.80
N THR A 3 -16.75 11.18 12.44
CA THR A 3 -15.80 10.50 13.33
C THR A 3 -14.61 11.33 13.80
N GLY A 4 -14.52 12.62 13.42
CA GLY A 4 -13.35 13.45 13.74
C GLY A 4 -12.04 13.01 13.06
N LEU A 5 -12.11 12.05 12.11
CA LEU A 5 -10.99 11.68 11.26
C LEU A 5 -10.75 12.77 10.19
N PRO A 6 -9.49 13.02 9.80
CA PRO A 6 -9.18 13.97 8.74
C PRO A 6 -9.82 13.52 7.42
N HIS A 7 -10.25 14.49 6.61
CA HIS A 7 -10.77 14.22 5.27
C HIS A 7 -10.35 15.33 4.30
N PRO A 8 -9.72 14.97 3.16
CA PRO A 8 -9.28 13.63 2.77
C PRO A 8 -8.09 13.14 3.61
N PHE A 9 -7.85 11.83 3.64
CA PHE A 9 -6.57 11.30 4.09
C PHE A 9 -5.48 11.64 3.07
N ARG A 10 -4.35 12.13 3.57
CA ARG A 10 -3.15 12.48 2.80
C ARG A 10 -1.97 11.83 3.48
N GLY A 11 -1.54 10.70 2.95
CA GLY A 11 -0.54 9.87 3.60
C GLY A 11 0.57 9.39 2.70
N VAL A 12 1.48 8.65 3.33
CA VAL A 12 2.59 7.93 2.69
C VAL A 12 2.64 6.51 3.25
N ASN A 13 3.13 5.59 2.44
CA ASN A 13 3.45 4.23 2.88
C ASN A 13 4.81 4.21 3.57
N ILE A 14 4.94 3.41 4.63
CA ILE A 14 6.24 3.09 5.25
C ILE A 14 6.74 1.77 4.66
N GLY A 15 6.87 1.75 3.33
CA GLY A 15 7.26 0.57 2.55
C GLY A 15 8.69 0.13 2.84
N SER A 16 8.96 -1.15 2.61
CA SER A 16 10.27 -1.77 2.86
C SER A 16 10.83 -1.68 4.29
N TRP A 17 10.02 -1.28 5.29
CA TRP A 17 10.44 -1.24 6.68
C TRP A 17 10.25 -2.58 7.40
N LEU A 18 8.99 -2.98 7.62
CA LEU A 18 8.65 -4.21 8.36
C LEU A 18 8.44 -5.43 7.45
N VAL A 19 8.39 -5.21 6.14
CA VAL A 19 8.43 -6.23 5.09
C VAL A 19 9.46 -5.77 4.07
N LEU A 20 10.54 -6.52 3.87
CA LEU A 20 11.63 -6.12 2.98
C LEU A 20 11.27 -6.28 1.50
N GLU A 21 11.50 -5.24 0.71
CA GLU A 21 11.62 -5.34 -0.75
C GLU A 21 13.01 -4.91 -1.19
N LYS A 22 13.65 -5.78 -1.97
CA LYS A 22 15.06 -5.62 -2.32
C LYS A 22 15.33 -4.38 -3.16
N TRP A 23 14.38 -3.99 -4.01
CA TRP A 23 14.53 -2.84 -4.90
C TRP A 23 14.53 -1.51 -4.13
N MET A 24 13.85 -1.42 -2.98
CA MET A 24 13.88 -0.22 -2.13
C MET A 24 14.99 -0.26 -1.08
N THR A 25 15.46 -1.44 -0.67
CA THR A 25 16.46 -1.58 0.41
C THR A 25 17.64 -2.46 0.01
N PRO A 26 18.29 -2.21 -1.14
CA PRO A 26 19.31 -3.12 -1.67
C PRO A 26 20.49 -3.33 -0.71
N ASP A 27 20.81 -2.33 0.12
CA ASP A 27 21.88 -2.40 1.12
C ASP A 27 21.66 -3.48 2.18
N VAL A 28 20.40 -3.73 2.59
CA VAL A 28 20.08 -4.79 3.58
C VAL A 28 20.47 -6.16 3.02
N PHE A 29 20.20 -6.36 1.74
CA PHE A 29 20.49 -7.57 0.97
C PHE A 29 21.96 -7.69 0.55
N SER A 30 22.79 -6.65 0.76
CA SER A 30 24.19 -6.65 0.35
C SER A 30 24.98 -7.82 0.96
N GLY A 31 25.79 -8.47 0.12
CA GLY A 31 26.55 -9.67 0.47
C GLY A 31 25.71 -10.96 0.54
N THR A 32 24.47 -10.95 0.02
CA THR A 32 23.60 -12.13 -0.03
C THR A 32 23.08 -12.35 -1.46
N ASN A 33 22.64 -13.58 -1.76
CA ASN A 33 21.95 -13.92 -3.01
C ASN A 33 20.43 -13.95 -2.84
N THR A 34 19.90 -13.42 -1.74
CA THR A 34 18.47 -13.46 -1.43
C THR A 34 17.73 -12.39 -2.22
N THR A 35 16.45 -12.64 -2.49
CA THR A 35 15.61 -11.79 -3.35
C THR A 35 14.33 -11.33 -2.66
N ASP A 36 13.96 -11.96 -1.55
CA ASP A 36 12.76 -11.68 -0.77
C ASP A 36 13.03 -11.85 0.73
N GLN A 37 12.06 -11.45 1.57
CA GLN A 37 12.13 -11.61 3.03
C GLN A 37 12.36 -13.07 3.43
N PHE A 38 11.65 -14.01 2.80
CA PHE A 38 11.67 -15.42 3.18
C PHE A 38 13.06 -16.03 3.02
N THR A 39 13.75 -15.74 1.92
CA THR A 39 15.13 -16.18 1.71
C THR A 39 16.12 -15.38 2.56
N PHE A 40 15.88 -14.09 2.77
CA PHE A 40 16.70 -13.24 3.65
C PHE A 40 16.73 -13.74 5.09
N ASP A 41 15.58 -14.13 5.66
CA ASP A 41 15.48 -14.55 7.06
C ASP A 41 16.20 -15.87 7.37
N SER A 42 16.65 -16.60 6.34
CA SER A 42 17.48 -17.81 6.50
C SER A 42 18.98 -17.56 6.61
N ILE A 43 19.46 -16.34 6.35
CA ILE A 43 20.90 -16.10 6.37
C ILE A 43 21.41 -16.08 7.82
N GLU A 44 22.66 -16.48 8.02
CA GLU A 44 23.28 -16.64 9.34
C GLU A 44 23.17 -15.38 10.23
N ASN A 45 23.28 -14.19 9.64
CA ASN A 45 23.18 -12.89 10.33
C ASN A 45 21.86 -12.14 10.06
N GLY A 46 20.83 -12.82 9.55
CA GLY A 46 19.57 -12.21 9.12
C GLY A 46 18.90 -11.42 10.24
N LYS A 47 18.82 -12.01 11.44
CA LYS A 47 18.19 -11.36 12.61
C LYS A 47 18.88 -10.07 13.02
N ALA A 48 20.20 -10.06 13.09
CA ALA A 48 20.95 -8.86 13.49
C ALA A 48 20.82 -7.75 12.44
N LYS A 49 20.90 -8.09 11.15
CA LYS A 49 20.68 -7.14 10.05
C LYS A 49 19.27 -6.58 10.06
N LEU A 50 18.26 -7.44 10.27
CA LEU A 50 16.85 -7.05 10.26
C LEU A 50 16.49 -6.16 11.46
N GLN A 51 17.01 -6.47 12.65
CA GLN A 51 16.85 -5.60 13.83
C GLN A 51 17.49 -4.23 13.60
N HIS A 52 18.72 -4.19 13.09
CA HIS A 52 19.37 -2.92 12.75
C HIS A 52 18.54 -2.12 11.73
N HIS A 53 18.05 -2.78 10.68
CA HIS A 53 17.16 -2.16 9.70
C HIS A 53 15.90 -1.58 10.34
N TRP A 54 15.19 -2.36 11.17
CA TRP A 54 13.99 -1.88 11.86
C TRP A 54 14.26 -0.68 12.77
N GLU A 55 15.41 -0.64 13.44
CA GLU A 55 15.82 0.44 14.35
C GLU A 55 16.22 1.74 13.63
N THR A 56 16.77 1.65 12.42
CA THR A 56 17.35 2.82 11.73
C THR A 56 16.61 3.26 10.48
N PHE A 57 15.84 2.37 9.86
CA PHE A 57 15.16 2.68 8.61
C PHE A 57 13.95 3.58 8.82
N PHE A 58 13.22 3.52 9.93
CA PHE A 58 12.15 4.49 10.18
C PHE A 58 12.14 4.83 11.67
N THR A 59 12.22 6.13 11.96
CA THR A 59 12.41 6.66 13.31
C THR A 59 11.36 7.71 13.63
N GLU A 60 11.32 8.15 14.88
CA GLU A 60 10.45 9.26 15.30
C GLU A 60 10.71 10.54 14.49
N ASN A 61 11.96 10.79 14.07
CA ASN A 61 12.29 11.97 13.27
C ASN A 61 11.63 11.90 11.89
N ASP A 62 11.56 10.71 11.29
CA ASP A 62 10.87 10.49 10.01
C ASP A 62 9.36 10.79 10.18
N MET A 63 8.73 10.31 11.26
CA MET A 63 7.33 10.61 11.58
C MET A 63 7.09 12.11 11.81
N ALA A 64 7.98 12.77 12.54
CA ALA A 64 7.91 14.21 12.77
C ALA A 64 8.02 14.98 11.44
N GLN A 65 8.92 14.56 10.55
CA GLN A 65 9.10 15.14 9.23
C GLN A 65 7.84 15.00 8.37
N ILE A 66 7.22 13.82 8.35
CA ILE A 66 5.92 13.56 7.67
C ILE A 66 4.86 14.58 8.13
N ALA A 67 4.75 14.81 9.43
CA ALA A 67 3.80 15.78 9.97
C ALA A 67 4.11 17.23 9.52
N THR A 68 5.38 17.61 9.41
CA THR A 68 5.74 18.96 8.92
C THR A 68 5.40 19.19 7.45
N TRP A 69 5.25 18.13 6.65
CA TRP A 69 4.79 18.23 5.25
C TRP A 69 3.27 18.44 5.14
N GLY A 70 2.54 18.40 6.25
CA GLY A 70 1.08 18.52 6.28
C GLY A 70 0.34 17.23 5.92
N LEU A 71 1.05 16.11 5.87
CA LEU A 71 0.44 14.77 5.79
C LEU A 71 -0.23 14.44 7.12
N ASN A 72 -1.29 13.64 7.08
CA ASN A 72 -2.14 13.36 8.23
C ASN A 72 -2.28 11.86 8.53
N ALA A 73 -1.68 10.99 7.71
CA ALA A 73 -1.71 9.55 7.90
C ALA A 73 -0.48 8.83 7.36
N VAL A 74 -0.25 7.62 7.86
CA VAL A 74 0.69 6.66 7.30
C VAL A 74 0.01 5.29 7.14
N ARG A 75 0.37 4.57 6.09
CA ARG A 75 0.05 3.14 5.90
C ARG A 75 1.32 2.34 6.21
N ILE A 76 1.22 1.37 7.13
CA ILE A 76 2.36 0.59 7.59
C ILE A 76 2.17 -0.89 7.23
N PRO A 77 2.83 -1.36 6.16
CA PRO A 77 2.92 -2.78 5.81
C PRO A 77 3.55 -3.61 6.92
N ILE A 78 2.95 -4.74 7.29
CA ILE A 78 3.55 -5.74 8.18
C ILE A 78 3.16 -7.16 7.74
N GLY A 79 4.14 -8.07 7.75
CA GLY A 79 3.93 -9.46 7.37
C GLY A 79 3.34 -10.31 8.50
N TYR A 80 2.56 -11.33 8.15
CA TYR A 80 1.91 -12.23 9.12
C TYR A 80 2.88 -12.88 10.11
N TRP A 81 4.14 -13.09 9.71
CA TRP A 81 5.18 -13.70 10.52
C TRP A 81 5.59 -12.89 11.75
N ALA A 82 5.17 -11.62 11.84
CA ALA A 82 5.27 -10.85 13.07
C ALA A 82 4.39 -11.43 14.20
N TYR A 83 3.33 -12.19 13.86
CA TYR A 83 2.34 -12.72 14.81
C TYR A 83 2.33 -14.25 14.88
N ASP A 84 2.37 -14.93 13.73
CA ASP A 84 2.52 -16.39 13.64
C ASP A 84 3.48 -16.76 12.52
N ASN A 85 4.69 -17.19 12.87
CA ASN A 85 5.67 -17.72 11.92
C ASN A 85 5.79 -19.25 11.98
N THR A 86 4.83 -19.95 12.59
CA THR A 86 4.86 -21.41 12.76
C THR A 86 4.99 -22.12 11.41
N GLY A 87 5.96 -23.03 11.33
CA GLY A 87 6.26 -23.79 10.11
C GLY A 87 7.02 -23.00 9.05
N THR A 88 7.53 -21.82 9.38
CA THR A 88 8.31 -20.98 8.46
C THR A 88 9.68 -20.66 9.02
N ARG A 89 10.49 -20.02 8.18
CA ARG A 89 11.84 -19.54 8.49
C ARG A 89 11.88 -18.04 8.77
N TYR A 90 10.73 -17.36 8.78
CA TYR A 90 10.66 -15.93 9.01
C TYR A 90 11.10 -15.56 10.42
N ILE A 91 11.73 -14.40 10.55
CA ILE A 91 12.12 -13.80 11.81
C ILE A 91 10.97 -12.94 12.32
N SER A 92 10.49 -13.22 13.53
CA SER A 92 9.43 -12.45 14.19
C SER A 92 10.00 -11.27 15.01
N GLY A 93 9.11 -10.36 15.44
CA GLY A 93 9.45 -9.22 16.31
C GLY A 93 9.24 -7.83 15.69
N ALA A 94 8.84 -7.76 14.41
CA ALA A 94 8.52 -6.51 13.73
C ALA A 94 7.34 -5.73 14.38
N ASP A 95 6.46 -6.43 15.10
CA ASP A 95 5.28 -5.86 15.75
C ASP A 95 5.66 -4.87 16.87
N ALA A 96 6.78 -5.07 17.55
CA ALA A 96 7.29 -4.12 18.54
C ALA A 96 7.65 -2.76 17.93
N TYR A 97 8.14 -2.76 16.69
CA TYR A 97 8.48 -1.53 15.95
C TYR A 97 7.22 -0.85 15.40
N LEU A 98 6.23 -1.63 14.95
CA LEU A 98 4.91 -1.11 14.62
C LEU A 98 4.28 -0.38 15.82
N GLU A 99 4.31 -0.97 17.02
CA GLU A 99 3.83 -0.31 18.24
C GLU A 99 4.57 1.01 18.52
N GLN A 100 5.89 1.02 18.33
CA GLN A 100 6.70 2.21 18.51
C GLN A 100 6.29 3.32 17.52
N ALA A 101 6.11 2.98 16.24
CA ALA A 101 5.64 3.93 15.23
C ALA A 101 4.22 4.44 15.50
N ILE A 102 3.32 3.60 16.00
CA ILE A 102 1.99 4.06 16.43
C ILE A 102 2.10 5.07 17.58
N GLY A 103 3.04 4.87 18.51
CA GLY A 103 3.37 5.85 19.55
C GLY A 103 3.85 7.19 18.98
N TRP A 104 4.76 7.16 18.00
CA TRP A 104 5.22 8.36 17.30
C TRP A 104 4.08 9.06 16.55
N ALA A 105 3.27 8.29 15.82
CA ALA A 105 2.13 8.81 15.06
C ALA A 105 1.16 9.56 15.98
N ARG A 106 0.81 8.97 17.13
CA ARG A 106 -0.01 9.61 18.16
C ARG A 106 0.59 10.94 18.64
N LYS A 107 1.88 10.98 18.94
CA LYS A 107 2.58 12.19 19.40
C LYS A 107 2.55 13.31 18.36
N HIS A 108 2.62 12.94 17.08
CA HIS A 108 2.69 13.89 15.96
C HIS A 108 1.33 14.14 15.28
N GLY A 109 0.23 13.60 15.81
CA GLY A 109 -1.13 13.81 15.26
C GLY A 109 -1.37 13.10 13.92
N ILE A 110 -0.60 12.07 13.61
CA ILE A 110 -0.71 11.26 12.40
C ILE A 110 -1.58 10.03 12.68
N LYS A 111 -2.47 9.69 11.74
CA LYS A 111 -3.29 8.47 11.79
C LYS A 111 -2.56 7.28 11.17
N VAL A 112 -2.86 6.07 11.62
CA VAL A 112 -2.22 4.84 11.14
C VAL A 112 -3.25 3.90 10.53
N LEU A 113 -2.99 3.49 9.28
CA LEU A 113 -3.55 2.29 8.67
C LEU A 113 -2.52 1.17 8.89
N VAL A 114 -2.91 0.12 9.59
CA VAL A 114 -2.07 -1.09 9.73
C VAL A 114 -2.43 -2.03 8.58
N ASP A 115 -1.46 -2.46 7.80
CA ASP A 115 -1.69 -3.30 6.62
C ASP A 115 -1.07 -4.69 6.77
N CYS A 116 -1.89 -5.73 6.67
CA CYS A 116 -1.45 -7.11 6.60
C CYS A 116 -0.89 -7.41 5.19
N HIS A 117 0.36 -7.02 4.98
CA HIS A 117 0.96 -6.93 3.65
C HIS A 117 1.39 -8.29 3.06
N GLY A 118 1.67 -9.27 3.92
CA GLY A 118 1.99 -10.64 3.53
C GLY A 118 1.13 -11.62 4.30
N SER A 119 0.44 -12.52 3.58
CA SER A 119 -0.41 -13.56 4.18
C SER A 119 0.21 -14.97 4.07
N PRO A 120 -0.13 -15.92 4.96
CA PRO A 120 0.31 -17.31 4.87
C PRO A 120 0.15 -17.90 3.46
N GLY A 121 1.22 -18.47 2.92
CA GLY A 121 1.23 -19.07 1.59
C GLY A 121 1.43 -18.10 0.42
N SER A 122 1.59 -16.79 0.67
CA SER A 122 1.63 -15.71 -0.33
C SER A 122 0.35 -15.59 -1.14
N GLN A 123 -0.26 -14.40 -1.06
CA GLN A 123 -1.50 -14.07 -1.74
C GLN A 123 -1.33 -13.68 -3.22
N ASN A 124 -0.10 -13.36 -3.66
CA ASN A 124 0.17 -12.83 -5.01
C ASN A 124 1.45 -13.37 -5.67
N GLY A 125 2.33 -14.04 -4.92
CA GLY A 125 3.59 -14.56 -5.44
C GLY A 125 4.63 -13.48 -5.74
N PHE A 126 4.38 -12.23 -5.34
CA PHE A 126 5.35 -11.13 -5.42
C PHE A 126 6.28 -11.17 -4.21
N ASP A 127 7.48 -10.60 -4.36
CA ASP A 127 8.44 -10.47 -3.27
C ASP A 127 7.89 -9.61 -2.12
N ASN A 128 7.06 -8.61 -2.43
CA ASN A 128 6.39 -7.75 -1.44
C ASN A 128 5.49 -8.53 -0.46
N SER A 129 4.97 -9.71 -0.82
CA SER A 129 4.23 -10.59 0.11
C SER A 129 5.13 -11.33 1.11
N GLY A 130 6.45 -11.17 0.99
CA GLY A 130 7.50 -11.83 1.77
C GLY A 130 8.14 -13.02 1.07
N GLN A 131 7.46 -13.67 0.13
CA GLN A 131 7.97 -14.84 -0.60
C GLN A 131 7.55 -14.80 -2.07
N ALA A 132 8.51 -14.57 -2.96
CA ALA A 132 8.26 -14.60 -4.39
C ALA A 132 8.01 -16.03 -4.90
N GLY A 133 7.20 -16.16 -5.95
CA GLY A 133 6.95 -17.41 -6.65
C GLY A 133 5.53 -17.96 -6.45
N SER A 134 5.41 -19.12 -5.80
CA SER A 134 4.14 -19.85 -5.74
C SER A 134 3.10 -19.18 -4.84
N ILE A 135 1.90 -19.00 -5.39
CA ILE A 135 0.71 -18.54 -4.65
C ILE A 135 0.03 -19.77 -4.02
N ASN A 136 -0.05 -19.82 -2.70
CA ASN A 136 -0.70 -20.91 -1.95
C ASN A 136 -1.68 -20.39 -0.89
N TRP A 137 -2.02 -19.10 -0.90
CA TRP A 137 -2.89 -18.49 0.10
C TRP A 137 -4.27 -19.16 0.22
N GLN A 138 -4.88 -19.54 -0.91
CA GLN A 138 -6.16 -20.27 -0.93
C GLN A 138 -6.02 -21.80 -0.81
N SER A 139 -4.83 -22.31 -0.47
CA SER A 139 -4.58 -23.75 -0.31
C SER A 139 -4.50 -24.17 1.16
N GLY A 140 -5.02 -25.36 1.47
CA GLY A 140 -5.01 -25.90 2.84
C GLY A 140 -5.69 -24.95 3.83
N ASP A 141 -5.05 -24.71 4.98
CA ASP A 141 -5.60 -23.89 6.07
C ASP A 141 -5.14 -22.42 6.02
N ASN A 142 -4.45 -21.98 4.95
CA ASN A 142 -3.82 -20.66 4.90
C ASN A 142 -4.81 -19.49 5.01
N LEU A 143 -6.03 -19.61 4.44
CA LEU A 143 -7.09 -18.61 4.61
C LEU A 143 -7.54 -18.46 6.07
N GLN A 144 -7.71 -19.58 6.77
CA GLN A 144 -8.08 -19.57 8.18
C GLN A 144 -6.95 -19.02 9.04
N ARG A 145 -5.70 -19.43 8.78
CA ARG A 145 -4.53 -18.86 9.46
C ARG A 145 -4.44 -17.35 9.26
N SER A 146 -4.72 -16.86 8.05
CA SER A 146 -4.79 -15.42 7.77
C SER A 146 -5.82 -14.73 8.68
N ILE A 147 -7.02 -15.31 8.84
CA ILE A 147 -8.05 -14.80 9.75
C ILE A 147 -7.57 -14.81 11.21
N ASP A 148 -6.92 -15.87 11.67
CA ASP A 148 -6.44 -15.99 13.06
C ASP A 148 -5.37 -14.93 13.39
N ILE A 149 -4.50 -14.63 12.42
CA ILE A 149 -3.52 -13.54 12.49
C ILE A 149 -4.22 -12.18 12.54
N LEU A 150 -5.20 -11.94 11.66
CA LEU A 150 -5.99 -10.71 11.66
C LEU A 150 -6.75 -10.51 12.97
N VAL A 151 -7.27 -11.58 13.59
CA VAL A 151 -7.88 -11.54 14.92
C VAL A 151 -6.85 -11.12 15.98
N THR A 152 -5.61 -11.60 15.88
CA THR A 152 -4.52 -11.20 16.78
C THR A 152 -4.19 -9.71 16.62
N MET A 153 -4.09 -9.23 15.39
CA MET A 153 -3.90 -7.81 15.07
C MET A 153 -5.06 -6.96 15.59
N ALA A 154 -6.31 -7.39 15.37
CA ALA A 154 -7.52 -6.67 15.78
C ALA A 154 -7.67 -6.56 17.30
N LYS A 155 -7.30 -7.61 18.07
CA LYS A 155 -7.28 -7.54 19.55
C LYS A 155 -6.34 -6.45 20.07
N LYS A 156 -5.26 -6.17 19.34
CA LYS A 156 -4.24 -5.20 19.71
C LYS A 156 -4.55 -3.82 19.11
N TYR A 157 -4.41 -3.67 17.80
CA TYR A 157 -4.55 -2.39 17.10
C TYR A 157 -6.00 -1.97 16.84
N GLY A 158 -6.94 -2.90 16.93
CA GLY A 158 -8.38 -2.62 17.00
C GLY A 158 -8.88 -2.41 18.43
N SER A 159 -7.99 -2.27 19.43
CA SER A 159 -8.45 -1.96 20.79
C SER A 159 -8.78 -0.48 20.97
N VAL A 160 -9.61 -0.18 21.97
CA VAL A 160 -9.91 1.21 22.38
C VAL A 160 -8.66 2.01 22.75
N ASP A 161 -7.58 1.36 23.19
CA ASP A 161 -6.31 2.00 23.56
C ASP A 161 -5.56 2.58 22.35
N TYR A 162 -5.89 2.12 21.14
CA TYR A 162 -5.33 2.61 19.88
C TYR A 162 -6.35 3.39 19.03
N ALA A 163 -7.60 3.52 19.47
CA ALA A 163 -8.68 4.11 18.67
C ALA A 163 -8.47 5.60 18.32
N ASP A 164 -7.60 6.30 19.04
CA ASP A 164 -7.22 7.68 18.77
C ASP A 164 -6.22 7.83 17.63
N VAL A 165 -5.54 6.75 17.22
CA VAL A 165 -4.44 6.77 16.23
C VAL A 165 -4.63 5.76 15.12
N VAL A 166 -4.93 4.49 15.43
CA VAL A 166 -5.21 3.46 14.43
C VAL A 166 -6.66 3.60 13.97
N PHE A 167 -6.83 4.04 12.73
CA PHE A 167 -8.15 4.25 12.14
C PHE A 167 -8.61 3.07 11.30
N ALA A 168 -7.65 2.31 10.74
CA ALA A 168 -7.94 1.21 9.82
C ALA A 168 -6.98 0.02 10.00
N LEU A 169 -7.51 -1.17 9.71
CA LEU A 169 -6.76 -2.41 9.53
C LEU A 169 -7.08 -2.95 8.13
N GLU A 170 -6.08 -3.02 7.26
CA GLU A 170 -6.20 -3.67 5.96
C GLU A 170 -5.92 -5.17 6.09
N ILE A 171 -6.86 -5.98 5.59
CA ILE A 171 -6.90 -7.42 5.88
C ILE A 171 -5.97 -8.25 4.99
N VAL A 172 -5.67 -7.76 3.79
CA VAL A 172 -4.71 -8.37 2.88
C VAL A 172 -4.32 -7.36 1.80
N ASN A 173 -3.03 -7.18 1.59
CA ASN A 173 -2.50 -6.41 0.47
C ASN A 173 -2.53 -7.22 -0.83
N GLU A 174 -3.00 -6.63 -1.92
CA GLU A 174 -2.79 -7.15 -3.29
C GLU A 174 -3.05 -8.66 -3.52
N PRO A 175 -4.13 -9.29 -3.01
CA PRO A 175 -4.37 -10.69 -3.33
C PRO A 175 -4.63 -10.86 -4.83
N ALA A 176 -3.88 -11.75 -5.48
CA ALA A 176 -4.09 -12.07 -6.89
C ALA A 176 -5.51 -12.60 -7.11
N SER A 177 -6.21 -12.08 -8.12
CA SER A 177 -7.51 -12.58 -8.58
C SER A 177 -7.40 -13.74 -9.58
N TRP A 178 -6.20 -14.05 -10.03
CA TRP A 178 -5.91 -15.11 -11.00
C TRP A 178 -5.46 -16.42 -10.33
N ALA A 179 -5.55 -17.51 -11.10
CA ALA A 179 -5.18 -18.84 -10.65
C ALA A 179 -3.75 -18.88 -10.05
N PRO A 180 -3.55 -19.59 -8.93
CA PRO A 180 -4.45 -20.56 -8.32
C PRO A 180 -5.49 -19.95 -7.36
N ASN A 181 -5.49 -18.65 -7.12
CA ASN A 181 -6.55 -18.00 -6.38
C ASN A 181 -7.82 -17.89 -7.23
N ASP A 182 -8.96 -17.86 -6.56
CA ASP A 182 -10.27 -17.57 -7.12
C ASP A 182 -10.83 -16.29 -6.47
N PHE A 183 -11.20 -15.31 -7.29
CA PHE A 183 -11.71 -14.04 -6.82
C PHE A 183 -13.00 -14.18 -5.97
N SER A 184 -13.90 -15.09 -6.32
CA SER A 184 -15.12 -15.33 -5.55
C SER A 184 -14.84 -15.93 -4.17
N VAL A 185 -13.77 -16.74 -4.05
CA VAL A 185 -13.27 -17.23 -2.76
C VAL A 185 -12.68 -16.08 -1.95
N THR A 186 -11.91 -15.18 -2.57
CA THR A 186 -11.39 -13.97 -1.93
C THR A 186 -12.52 -13.08 -1.38
N GLN A 187 -13.60 -12.91 -2.16
CA GLN A 187 -14.79 -12.16 -1.74
C GLN A 187 -15.50 -12.77 -0.52
N GLN A 188 -15.68 -14.10 -0.51
CA GLN A 188 -16.26 -14.80 0.63
C GLN A 188 -15.36 -14.73 1.87
N TRP A 189 -14.06 -14.88 1.67
CA TRP A 189 -13.07 -14.75 2.74
C TRP A 189 -13.08 -13.34 3.34
N ALA A 190 -13.18 -12.28 2.53
CA ALA A 190 -13.25 -10.90 3.03
C ALA A 190 -14.43 -10.67 3.99
N GLN A 191 -15.60 -11.28 3.73
CA GLN A 191 -16.75 -11.22 4.64
C GLN A 191 -16.48 -11.92 5.99
N GLN A 192 -15.82 -13.07 5.94
CA GLN A 192 -15.45 -13.84 7.13
C GLN A 192 -14.39 -13.10 7.95
N ALA A 193 -13.35 -12.61 7.29
CA ALA A 193 -12.27 -11.82 7.90
C ALA A 193 -12.82 -10.53 8.53
N TYR A 194 -13.69 -9.79 7.83
CA TYR A 194 -14.38 -8.63 8.39
C TYR A 194 -15.09 -8.95 9.69
N SER A 195 -15.91 -10.01 9.68
CA SER A 195 -16.70 -10.42 10.85
C SER A 195 -15.80 -10.82 12.02
N ALA A 196 -14.72 -11.54 11.75
CA ALA A 196 -13.74 -11.95 12.76
C ALA A 196 -12.97 -10.76 13.35
N VAL A 197 -12.49 -9.85 12.50
CA VAL A 197 -11.81 -8.61 12.92
C VAL A 197 -12.73 -7.73 13.76
N LYS A 198 -13.95 -7.45 13.30
CA LYS A 198 -14.91 -6.63 14.05
C LYS A 198 -15.35 -7.30 15.36
N GLY A 199 -15.47 -8.63 15.38
CA GLY A 199 -15.78 -9.38 16.60
C GLY A 199 -14.66 -9.38 17.65
N ALA A 200 -13.41 -9.23 17.22
CA ALA A 200 -12.23 -9.18 18.09
C ALA A 200 -11.84 -7.75 18.52
N SER A 201 -12.20 -6.74 17.72
CA SER A 201 -11.93 -5.31 17.95
C SER A 201 -12.82 -4.74 19.06
N THR A 202 -12.23 -3.98 19.99
CA THR A 202 -13.01 -3.18 20.97
C THR A 202 -13.20 -1.74 20.52
N ASN A 203 -12.48 -1.27 19.49
CA ASN A 203 -12.71 -0.01 18.81
C ASN A 203 -13.95 -0.12 17.90
N PRO A 204 -15.07 0.56 18.22
CA PRO A 204 -16.28 0.49 17.39
C PRO A 204 -16.07 1.11 16.00
N ASN A 205 -15.18 2.10 15.90
CA ASN A 205 -14.95 2.91 14.71
C ASN A 205 -13.81 2.39 13.83
N LEU A 206 -13.20 1.24 14.15
CA LEU A 206 -12.16 0.65 13.31
C LEU A 206 -12.74 0.34 11.93
N ILE A 207 -12.12 0.92 10.90
CA ILE A 207 -12.40 0.59 9.50
C ILE A 207 -11.59 -0.65 9.13
N VAL A 208 -12.26 -1.62 8.51
CA VAL A 208 -11.62 -2.78 7.90
C VAL A 208 -11.49 -2.50 6.41
N VAL A 209 -10.26 -2.54 5.92
CA VAL A 209 -9.94 -2.22 4.52
C VAL A 209 -9.62 -3.51 3.77
N MET A 210 -10.10 -3.63 2.54
CA MET A 210 -9.84 -4.76 1.64
C MET A 210 -9.29 -4.22 0.30
N HIS A 211 -8.11 -4.67 -0.10
CA HIS A 211 -7.61 -4.42 -1.45
C HIS A 211 -8.58 -4.97 -2.51
N ASP A 212 -8.71 -4.29 -3.65
CA ASP A 212 -9.67 -4.62 -4.71
C ASP A 212 -9.37 -5.91 -5.50
N SER A 213 -8.30 -6.61 -5.14
CA SER A 213 -7.74 -7.78 -5.83
C SER A 213 -7.43 -7.57 -7.32
N PHE A 214 -7.09 -6.34 -7.74
CA PHE A 214 -6.84 -5.98 -9.14
C PHE A 214 -8.05 -6.10 -10.08
N GLU A 215 -9.25 -6.18 -9.52
CA GLU A 215 -10.51 -6.33 -10.28
C GLU A 215 -11.32 -5.01 -10.36
N GLY A 216 -10.87 -3.97 -9.64
CA GLY A 216 -11.56 -2.70 -9.55
C GLY A 216 -12.72 -2.71 -8.53
N PRO A 217 -13.06 -1.53 -7.98
CA PRO A 217 -14.02 -1.45 -6.87
C PRO A 217 -15.45 -1.79 -7.28
N ALA A 218 -15.78 -1.71 -8.57
CA ALA A 218 -17.12 -2.00 -9.06
C ALA A 218 -17.58 -3.44 -8.77
N LEU A 219 -16.67 -4.42 -8.84
CA LEU A 219 -16.98 -5.83 -8.61
C LEU A 219 -17.16 -6.19 -7.13
N TRP A 220 -16.84 -5.27 -6.22
CA TRP A 220 -16.97 -5.45 -4.78
C TRP A 220 -18.27 -4.90 -4.19
N GLN A 221 -19.08 -4.18 -4.97
CA GLN A 221 -20.29 -3.50 -4.47
C GLN A 221 -21.27 -4.45 -3.77
N THR A 222 -21.47 -5.66 -4.29
CA THR A 222 -22.38 -6.65 -3.67
C THR A 222 -21.88 -7.08 -2.29
N ILE A 223 -20.59 -7.35 -2.17
CA ILE A 223 -19.96 -7.74 -0.89
C ILE A 223 -19.96 -6.56 0.07
N GLY A 224 -19.57 -5.37 -0.39
CA GLY A 224 -19.56 -4.15 0.42
C GLY A 224 -20.95 -3.78 0.94
N ALA A 225 -21.99 -3.89 0.11
CA ALA A 225 -23.38 -3.66 0.54
C ALA A 225 -23.84 -4.69 1.57
N ALA A 226 -23.42 -5.96 1.44
CA ALA A 226 -23.73 -6.99 2.43
C ALA A 226 -23.03 -6.74 3.77
N ILE A 227 -21.81 -6.19 3.76
CA ILE A 227 -21.01 -5.91 4.96
C ILE A 227 -21.47 -4.62 5.66
N ASN A 228 -21.55 -3.50 4.93
CA ASN A 228 -21.91 -2.20 5.49
C ASN A 228 -23.42 -2.09 5.77
N GLY A 229 -24.25 -2.80 5.00
CA GLY A 229 -25.70 -2.79 5.15
C GLY A 229 -26.37 -1.53 4.54
N PRO A 230 -27.70 -1.59 4.30
CA PRO A 230 -28.42 -0.58 3.52
C PRO A 230 -28.70 0.73 4.26
N ASN A 231 -28.46 0.80 5.57
CA ASN A 231 -28.75 1.97 6.40
C ASN A 231 -27.48 2.77 6.77
N THR A 232 -26.35 2.40 6.20
CA THR A 232 -25.05 3.00 6.50
C THR A 232 -24.73 4.06 5.47
N THR A 233 -24.27 5.24 5.91
CA THR A 233 -23.81 6.27 4.97
C THR A 233 -22.36 6.00 4.57
N TYR A 234 -21.91 6.58 3.45
CA TYR A 234 -20.49 6.52 3.05
C TYR A 234 -19.53 6.85 4.21
N THR A 235 -19.95 7.76 5.10
CA THR A 235 -19.10 8.25 6.18
C THR A 235 -19.19 7.46 7.49
N ASP A 236 -20.16 6.55 7.58
CA ASP A 236 -20.36 5.65 8.71
C ASP A 236 -19.98 4.20 8.35
N SER A 237 -19.50 3.97 7.12
CA SER A 237 -19.02 2.68 6.65
C SER A 237 -17.77 2.23 7.41
N HIS A 238 -17.80 1.01 7.90
CA HIS A 238 -16.67 0.36 8.58
C HIS A 238 -15.98 -0.70 7.71
N PHE A 239 -16.47 -0.90 6.48
CA PHE A 239 -15.77 -1.64 5.43
C PHE A 239 -15.49 -0.70 4.26
N ALA A 240 -14.24 -0.68 3.81
CA ALA A 240 -13.77 0.15 2.72
C ALA A 240 -12.86 -0.66 1.78
N LEU A 241 -12.68 -0.16 0.56
CA LEU A 241 -11.75 -0.73 -0.41
C LEU A 241 -10.46 0.06 -0.48
N ASP A 242 -9.41 -0.63 -0.86
CA ASP A 242 -8.13 -0.07 -1.27
C ASP A 242 -7.88 -0.39 -2.76
N VAL A 243 -7.46 0.60 -3.54
CA VAL A 243 -7.02 0.46 -4.93
C VAL A 243 -5.60 0.95 -5.09
N HIS A 244 -4.80 0.22 -5.87
CA HIS A 244 -3.41 0.54 -6.18
C HIS A 244 -3.29 1.04 -7.62
N LEU A 245 -2.90 2.31 -7.78
CA LEU A 245 -3.00 3.02 -9.05
C LEU A 245 -1.63 3.42 -9.58
N TYR A 246 -1.06 2.57 -10.43
CA TYR A 246 0.22 2.79 -11.11
C TYR A 246 0.05 2.86 -12.63
N GLN A 247 0.88 3.66 -13.31
CA GLN A 247 0.90 3.76 -14.78
C GLN A 247 2.27 3.42 -15.38
N ASN A 248 3.01 2.52 -14.75
CA ASN A 248 4.28 2.00 -15.23
C ASN A 248 4.39 0.47 -15.17
N MET A 249 3.33 -0.21 -14.70
CA MET A 249 3.30 -1.68 -14.53
C MET A 249 2.74 -2.41 -15.75
N MET A 250 1.95 -1.73 -16.59
CA MET A 250 1.31 -2.33 -17.76
C MET A 250 2.00 -1.92 -19.07
N PRO A 251 2.14 -2.84 -20.05
CA PRO A 251 2.74 -2.51 -21.35
C PRO A 251 2.03 -1.38 -22.10
N ASP A 252 0.72 -1.24 -21.94
CA ASP A 252 -0.05 -0.18 -22.60
C ASP A 252 0.20 1.19 -21.96
N ASP A 253 0.38 1.24 -20.64
CA ASP A 253 0.75 2.48 -19.96
C ASP A 253 2.15 2.95 -20.37
N SER A 254 3.06 2.01 -20.62
CA SER A 254 4.42 2.32 -21.07
C SER A 254 4.51 2.96 -22.46
N LYS A 255 3.40 3.04 -23.19
CA LYS A 255 3.30 3.69 -24.51
C LYS A 255 2.74 5.12 -24.42
N LEU A 256 2.27 5.53 -23.24
CA LEU A 256 1.62 6.82 -23.07
C LEU A 256 2.64 7.95 -22.99
N THR A 257 2.26 9.11 -23.51
CA THR A 257 2.92 10.39 -23.26
C THR A 257 2.48 10.94 -21.90
N GLN A 258 3.21 11.90 -21.30
CA GLN A 258 2.78 12.45 -20.00
C GLN A 258 1.39 13.11 -20.04
N PRO A 259 1.00 13.86 -21.10
CA PRO A 259 -0.38 14.34 -21.22
C PRO A 259 -1.42 13.22 -21.22
N GLN A 260 -1.12 12.06 -21.79
CA GLN A 260 -2.02 10.91 -21.77
C GLN A 260 -2.08 10.25 -20.40
N HIS A 261 -0.96 10.14 -19.68
CA HIS A 261 -0.95 9.70 -18.28
C HIS A 261 -1.81 10.61 -17.39
N ILE A 262 -1.67 11.93 -17.54
CA ILE A 262 -2.49 12.93 -16.86
C ILE A 262 -3.97 12.75 -17.22
N ASN A 263 -4.29 12.56 -18.50
CA ASN A 263 -5.67 12.35 -18.91
C ASN A 263 -6.27 11.06 -18.33
N LYS A 264 -5.50 9.96 -18.30
CA LYS A 264 -5.94 8.70 -17.68
C LYS A 264 -6.26 8.88 -16.19
N ALA A 265 -5.38 9.60 -15.46
CA ALA A 265 -5.61 9.89 -14.04
C ALA A 265 -6.81 10.82 -13.80
N CYS A 266 -7.03 11.82 -14.64
CA CYS A 266 -8.13 12.78 -14.48
C CYS A 266 -9.48 12.24 -14.94
N SER A 267 -9.50 11.50 -16.05
CA SER A 267 -10.72 11.12 -16.77
C SER A 267 -11.09 9.67 -16.48
N ASP A 268 -10.21 8.73 -16.85
CA ASP A 268 -10.53 7.30 -16.82
C ASP A 268 -10.73 6.83 -15.38
N TRP A 269 -9.72 7.06 -14.53
CA TRP A 269 -9.76 6.62 -13.13
C TRP A 269 -10.88 7.25 -12.31
N SER A 270 -11.30 8.48 -12.64
CA SER A 270 -12.45 9.12 -11.98
C SER A 270 -13.76 8.33 -12.13
N THR A 271 -13.83 7.44 -13.12
CA THR A 271 -15.01 6.63 -13.45
C THR A 271 -14.83 5.13 -13.25
N THR A 272 -13.59 4.63 -13.22
CA THR A 272 -13.32 3.19 -13.09
C THR A 272 -12.85 2.79 -11.70
N GLU A 273 -12.13 3.67 -11.00
CA GLU A 273 -11.46 3.36 -9.72
C GLU A 273 -12.14 3.97 -8.50
N PHE A 274 -13.30 4.58 -8.68
CA PHE A 274 -14.10 5.15 -7.59
C PHE A 274 -15.57 4.78 -7.74
N LEU A 275 -16.25 4.71 -6.60
CA LEU A 275 -17.69 4.43 -6.53
C LEU A 275 -18.47 5.70 -6.18
N SER A 276 -19.73 5.75 -6.62
CA SER A 276 -20.65 6.77 -6.14
C SER A 276 -20.76 6.72 -4.61
N PRO A 277 -20.89 7.85 -3.90
CA PRO A 277 -21.18 7.86 -2.46
C PRO A 277 -22.40 7.01 -2.05
N ASP A 278 -23.36 6.83 -2.97
CA ASP A 278 -24.56 5.99 -2.78
C ASP A 278 -24.25 4.48 -2.73
N SER A 279 -23.04 4.06 -3.11
CA SER A 279 -22.58 2.67 -2.93
C SER A 279 -22.32 2.32 -1.47
N HIS A 280 -22.14 3.34 -0.61
CA HIS A 280 -21.75 3.20 0.79
C HIS A 280 -20.46 2.37 0.99
N LEU A 281 -19.60 2.35 -0.02
CA LEU A 281 -18.32 1.65 -0.01
C LEU A 281 -17.20 2.65 -0.32
N PRO A 282 -16.56 3.21 0.72
CA PRO A 282 -15.43 4.11 0.54
C PRO A 282 -14.27 3.42 -0.17
N VAL A 283 -13.54 4.18 -0.99
CA VAL A 283 -12.36 3.72 -1.72
C VAL A 283 -11.19 4.62 -1.36
N PHE A 284 -10.14 4.02 -0.81
CA PHE A 284 -8.84 4.63 -0.61
C PHE A 284 -7.95 4.33 -1.82
N VAL A 285 -7.08 5.27 -2.18
CA VAL A 285 -5.92 4.96 -3.03
C VAL A 285 -4.74 4.67 -2.10
N GLY A 286 -4.60 3.43 -1.64
CA GLY A 286 -3.57 3.03 -0.68
C GLY A 286 -2.17 2.98 -1.28
N GLU A 287 -2.07 2.92 -2.60
CA GLU A 287 -0.80 3.03 -3.29
C GLU A 287 -0.90 3.74 -4.63
N PHE A 288 0.04 4.65 -4.88
CA PHE A 288 0.33 5.25 -6.18
C PHE A 288 1.73 5.87 -6.14
N SER A 289 2.30 6.21 -7.29
CA SER A 289 3.58 6.94 -7.35
C SER A 289 3.59 8.00 -8.45
N ALA A 290 4.68 8.75 -8.54
CA ALA A 290 4.89 9.67 -9.65
C ALA A 290 5.58 9.00 -10.86
N ALA A 291 5.85 7.69 -10.77
CA ALA A 291 6.63 6.94 -11.75
C ALA A 291 5.84 6.67 -13.03
N THR A 292 6.42 7.04 -14.16
CA THR A 292 5.93 6.74 -15.51
C THR A 292 7.10 6.32 -16.40
N ASN A 293 6.81 5.53 -17.44
CA ASN A 293 7.81 5.12 -18.43
C ASN A 293 7.76 6.10 -19.61
N ILE A 294 8.33 7.29 -19.43
CA ILE A 294 8.41 8.31 -20.47
C ILE A 294 9.83 8.84 -20.67
N CYS A 295 10.05 9.43 -21.85
CA CYS A 295 11.19 10.28 -22.14
C CYS A 295 10.74 11.71 -22.51
N VAL A 296 11.56 12.69 -22.12
CA VAL A 296 11.33 14.11 -22.33
C VAL A 296 12.38 14.64 -23.29
N ASN A 297 11.93 15.21 -24.40
CA ASN A 297 12.78 15.83 -25.41
C ASN A 297 13.22 17.24 -24.99
N PRO A 298 14.27 17.81 -25.62
CA PRO A 298 14.72 19.18 -25.33
C PRO A 298 13.67 20.28 -25.53
N ASP A 299 12.65 20.04 -26.36
CA ASP A 299 11.52 20.94 -26.60
C ASP A 299 10.35 20.74 -25.59
N ASN A 300 10.57 19.93 -24.56
CA ASN A 300 9.60 19.50 -23.55
C ASN A 300 8.44 18.62 -24.07
N SER A 301 8.46 18.16 -25.32
CA SER A 301 7.56 17.09 -25.74
C SER A 301 7.93 15.76 -25.05
N THR A 302 6.94 14.90 -24.83
CA THR A 302 7.14 13.61 -24.17
C THR A 302 6.78 12.46 -25.09
N ILE A 303 7.55 11.39 -25.05
CA ILE A 303 7.26 10.11 -25.71
C ILE A 303 7.16 9.02 -24.65
N GLY A 304 6.32 8.01 -24.90
CA GLY A 304 6.28 6.82 -24.05
C GLY A 304 7.49 5.93 -24.31
N GLY A 305 7.89 5.18 -23.28
CA GLY A 305 8.98 4.23 -23.29
C GLY A 305 10.21 4.68 -22.50
N SER A 306 11.29 3.94 -22.68
CA SER A 306 12.55 4.09 -21.94
C SER A 306 13.75 4.34 -22.87
N GLU A 307 13.49 4.73 -24.12
CA GLU A 307 14.52 4.95 -25.13
C GLU A 307 14.41 6.35 -25.78
N CYS A 308 15.54 7.02 -25.87
CA CYS A 308 15.68 8.32 -26.54
C CYS A 308 16.27 8.14 -27.94
N THR A 309 15.72 8.87 -28.91
CA THR A 309 16.20 8.88 -30.31
C THR A 309 16.78 10.22 -30.73
N ILE A 310 16.74 11.23 -29.85
CA ILE A 310 17.17 12.61 -30.10
C ILE A 310 18.22 13.00 -29.06
N ASP A 311 19.23 13.77 -29.46
CA ASP A 311 20.25 14.32 -28.57
C ASP A 311 19.64 15.23 -27.49
N GLY A 312 20.07 15.06 -26.24
CA GLY A 312 19.53 15.79 -25.09
C GLY A 312 18.17 15.32 -24.56
N CYS A 313 17.59 14.24 -25.10
CA CYS A 313 16.41 13.59 -24.53
C CYS A 313 16.77 12.83 -23.23
N GLN A 314 15.84 12.80 -22.27
CA GLN A 314 16.01 12.10 -20.99
C GLN A 314 14.81 11.20 -20.70
N CYS A 315 15.04 9.92 -20.42
CA CYS A 315 14.02 9.00 -19.92
C CYS A 315 14.02 8.99 -18.39
N LEU A 316 12.85 9.13 -17.77
CA LEU A 316 12.74 9.23 -16.31
C LEU A 316 13.26 7.97 -15.60
N SER A 317 13.16 6.81 -16.24
CA SER A 317 13.65 5.53 -15.72
C SER A 317 15.19 5.40 -15.73
N ASN A 318 15.89 6.20 -16.54
CA ASN A 318 17.31 6.00 -16.84
C ASN A 318 18.18 7.14 -16.30
N VAL A 319 17.56 8.20 -15.77
CA VAL A 319 18.25 9.39 -15.27
C VAL A 319 17.85 9.59 -13.81
N PRO A 320 18.82 9.69 -12.88
CA PRO A 320 18.55 10.03 -11.48
C PRO A 320 17.75 11.33 -11.36
N MET A 321 16.87 11.42 -10.38
CA MET A 321 15.93 12.55 -10.25
C MET A 321 16.65 13.90 -10.06
N GLU A 322 17.80 13.91 -9.40
CA GLU A 322 18.67 15.08 -9.25
C GLU A 322 19.06 15.70 -10.60
N ASP A 323 19.27 14.85 -11.61
CA ASP A 323 19.73 15.20 -12.95
C ASP A 323 18.59 15.39 -13.96
N TRP A 324 17.33 15.27 -13.51
CA TRP A 324 16.18 15.54 -14.36
C TRP A 324 16.18 16.99 -14.87
N SER A 325 15.92 17.12 -16.18
CA SER A 325 15.67 18.39 -16.85
C SER A 325 14.49 19.13 -16.23
N ALA A 326 14.42 20.44 -16.48
CA ALA A 326 13.27 21.24 -16.06
C ALA A 326 11.95 20.70 -16.64
N GLY A 327 11.97 20.20 -17.88
CA GLY A 327 10.81 19.56 -18.52
C GLY A 327 10.34 18.31 -17.77
N ALA A 328 11.27 17.40 -17.43
CA ALA A 328 10.98 16.22 -16.62
C ALA A 328 10.36 16.58 -15.27
N LYS A 329 10.96 17.53 -14.53
CA LYS A 329 10.44 18.00 -13.23
C LYS A 329 9.02 18.57 -13.34
N VAL A 330 8.75 19.38 -14.37
CA VAL A 330 7.40 19.95 -14.61
C VAL A 330 6.38 18.86 -14.96
N TRP A 331 6.76 17.90 -15.80
CA TRP A 331 5.87 16.81 -16.23
C TRP A 331 5.51 15.86 -15.09
N THR A 332 6.49 15.46 -14.30
CA THR A 332 6.27 14.65 -13.09
C THR A 332 5.39 15.39 -12.09
N ARG A 333 5.65 16.68 -11.86
CA ARG A 333 4.84 17.51 -10.95
C ARG A 333 3.37 17.58 -11.39
N LYS A 334 3.11 17.86 -12.67
CA LYS A 334 1.74 17.93 -13.21
C LYS A 334 0.99 16.61 -13.06
N PHE A 335 1.68 15.49 -13.31
CA PHE A 335 1.09 14.16 -13.15
C PHE A 335 0.77 13.86 -11.69
N PHE A 336 1.69 14.15 -10.77
CA PHE A 336 1.46 13.99 -9.35
C PHE A 336 0.29 14.85 -8.83
N GLU A 337 0.21 16.11 -9.25
CA GLU A 337 -0.93 17.00 -8.91
C GLU A 337 -2.26 16.49 -9.47
N ALA A 338 -2.28 16.02 -10.72
CA ALA A 338 -3.48 15.46 -11.33
C ALA A 338 -4.01 14.25 -10.55
N GLN A 339 -3.13 13.32 -10.17
CA GLN A 339 -3.47 12.17 -9.35
C GLN A 339 -4.09 12.59 -8.01
N MET A 340 -3.39 13.42 -7.21
CA MET A 340 -3.90 13.87 -5.92
C MET A 340 -5.26 14.58 -6.03
N LEU A 341 -5.43 15.45 -7.04
CA LEU A 341 -6.70 16.15 -7.26
C LEU A 341 -7.85 15.20 -7.59
N THR A 342 -7.61 14.15 -8.39
CA THR A 342 -8.60 13.11 -8.65
C THR A 342 -8.94 12.36 -7.36
N PHE A 343 -7.92 11.89 -6.64
CA PHE A 343 -8.11 11.04 -5.47
C PHE A 343 -8.84 11.76 -4.34
N GLU A 344 -8.53 13.04 -4.10
CA GLU A 344 -9.23 13.84 -3.09
C GLU A 344 -10.66 14.21 -3.49
N ARG A 345 -10.98 14.22 -4.78
CA ARG A 345 -12.32 14.52 -5.28
C ARG A 345 -13.24 13.31 -5.23
N HIS A 346 -12.71 12.12 -5.50
CA HIS A 346 -13.51 10.92 -5.76
C HIS A 346 -13.32 9.81 -4.71
N GLY A 347 -12.22 9.80 -3.97
CA GLY A 347 -11.91 8.80 -2.95
C GLY A 347 -11.95 9.34 -1.52
N ALA A 348 -11.64 8.45 -0.57
CA ALA A 348 -11.54 8.75 0.86
C ALA A 348 -10.16 9.34 1.25
N GLY A 349 -9.18 9.24 0.35
CA GLY A 349 -7.83 9.75 0.51
C GLY A 349 -6.82 8.92 -0.26
N TRP A 350 -5.54 9.27 -0.11
CA TRP A 350 -4.44 8.67 -0.85
C TRP A 350 -3.20 8.45 0.02
N PHE A 351 -2.39 7.45 -0.35
CA PHE A 351 -1.13 7.10 0.28
C PHE A 351 -0.05 6.91 -0.79
N LEU A 352 0.94 7.80 -0.83
CA LEU A 352 2.06 7.69 -1.78
C LEU A 352 2.91 6.46 -1.44
N TRP A 353 3.19 5.63 -2.44
CA TRP A 353 4.23 4.59 -2.37
C TRP A 353 5.54 5.17 -2.94
N SER A 354 6.52 5.52 -2.11
CA SER A 354 6.60 5.35 -0.65
C SER A 354 7.22 6.58 0.04
N TYR A 355 7.25 6.59 1.38
CA TYR A 355 7.85 7.69 2.17
C TYR A 355 9.32 7.93 1.82
N LYS A 356 10.08 6.85 1.64
CA LYS A 356 11.47 6.94 1.20
C LYS A 356 11.95 5.71 0.45
N VAL A 357 12.77 5.99 -0.56
CA VAL A 357 13.60 5.02 -1.27
C VAL A 357 15.01 5.62 -1.32
N PRO A 358 16.10 4.90 -0.97
CA PRO A 358 17.46 5.42 -0.93
C PRO A 358 17.92 6.10 -2.24
N ASP A 359 17.48 5.58 -3.39
CA ASP A 359 17.78 6.16 -4.71
C ASP A 359 16.68 7.13 -5.22
N GLY A 360 15.71 7.45 -4.35
CA GLY A 360 14.97 8.71 -4.32
C GLY A 360 14.15 9.14 -5.54
N GLY A 361 13.99 8.28 -6.55
CA GLY A 361 13.36 8.64 -7.82
C GLY A 361 11.86 8.96 -7.71
N ALA A 362 11.09 8.66 -8.75
CA ALA A 362 9.64 8.92 -8.79
C ALA A 362 8.79 8.11 -7.76
N TRP A 363 9.47 7.36 -6.89
CA TRP A 363 8.94 6.52 -5.81
C TRP A 363 9.19 7.10 -4.41
N SER A 364 9.78 8.29 -4.29
CA SER A 364 10.14 8.93 -3.00
C SER A 364 9.88 10.43 -2.96
#